data_AF-A0A3A9A0E7-F1
#
_entry.id   AF-A0A3A9A0E7-F1
#
_cell.length_a   1.000
_cell.length_b   1.000
_cell.length_c   1.000
_cell.angle_alpha   90.00
_cell.angle_beta   90.00
_cell.angle_gamma   90.00
#
_symmetry.space_group_name_H-M   'P 1'
#
loop_
_entity.id
_entity.type
_entity.pdbx_description
1 polymer ?
#
loop_
_entity_poly.entity_id
_entity_poly.type
_entity_poly.pdbx_seq_one_letter_code
_entity_poly.pdbx_strand_id
1 'polypeptide(L)'
;MGKKRRFADILCVVAVALGVMVFALIVDGLAFLGMKYVFHLDFSQEYRQVKEISQLRFWKSWDEKVYIRYPFGLRPIEKREDVPEQEKPMLSWLDGGVYDVTDFGESVAWYDWKKDAVFIGNAQGEIQKTFEVVYDVEKLAFSPDERYLLVYEIDYRGEITDDEYCYYRVIDLEDGVWYTVYAGYREWFWVYWEEE
;
A
#
# COMPACT_ATOMS: atom_id res chain seq x y z
N MET A 1 2.00 -23.55 60.19
CA MET A 1 2.77 -22.63 59.31
C MET A 1 3.11 -23.20 57.92
N GLY A 2 3.21 -24.52 57.72
CA GLY A 2 3.65 -25.10 56.42
C GLY A 2 2.71 -24.91 55.20
N LYS A 3 1.38 -24.96 55.37
CA LYS A 3 0.43 -24.80 54.25
C LYS A 3 0.46 -23.40 53.64
N LYS A 4 0.44 -22.33 54.47
CA LYS A 4 0.49 -20.94 53.98
C LYS A 4 1.77 -20.63 53.22
N ARG A 5 2.92 -21.14 53.69
CA ARG A 5 4.22 -20.99 53.02
C ARG A 5 4.24 -21.70 51.66
N ARG A 6 3.76 -22.95 51.61
CA ARG A 6 3.63 -23.72 50.36
C ARG A 6 2.67 -23.08 49.35
N PHE A 7 1.57 -22.46 49.80
CA PHE A 7 0.67 -21.69 48.93
C PHE A 7 1.34 -20.42 48.38
N ALA A 8 2.11 -19.70 49.21
CA ALA A 8 2.87 -18.54 48.76
C ALA A 8 3.97 -18.92 47.76
N ASP A 9 4.63 -20.06 47.96
CA ASP A 9 5.65 -20.59 47.04
C ASP A 9 5.02 -20.95 45.68
N ILE A 10 3.84 -21.60 45.67
CA ILE A 10 3.09 -21.91 44.43
C ILE A 10 2.68 -20.62 43.72
N LEU A 11 2.14 -19.63 44.44
CA LEU A 11 1.76 -18.33 43.87
C LEU A 11 2.97 -17.61 43.26
N CYS A 12 4.13 -17.67 43.92
CA CYS A 12 5.37 -17.09 43.41
C CYS A 12 5.81 -17.77 42.10
N VAL A 13 5.82 -19.11 42.06
CA VAL A 13 6.18 -19.86 40.85
C VAL A 13 5.21 -19.57 39.69
N VAL A 14 3.90 -19.52 39.96
CA VAL A 14 2.90 -19.20 38.95
C VAL A 14 3.08 -17.77 38.44
N ALA A 15 3.33 -16.80 39.32
CA ALA A 15 3.56 -15.40 38.93
C ALA A 15 4.83 -15.27 38.06
N VAL A 16 5.91 -15.96 38.41
CA VAL A 16 7.14 -16.00 37.60
C VAL A 16 6.86 -16.64 36.24
N ALA A 17 6.16 -17.77 36.19
CA ALA A 17 5.84 -18.45 34.92
C ALA A 17 4.96 -17.58 34.00
N LEU A 18 3.94 -16.90 34.54
CA LEU A 18 3.12 -15.95 33.79
C LEU A 18 3.94 -14.75 33.31
N GLY A 19 4.83 -14.22 34.16
CA GLY A 19 5.73 -13.13 33.78
C GLY A 19 6.65 -13.51 32.61
N VAL A 20 7.23 -14.71 32.64
CA VAL A 20 8.05 -15.24 31.54
C VAL A 20 7.22 -15.43 30.27
N MET A 21 6.00 -15.94 30.38
CA MET A 21 5.11 -16.13 29.24
C MET A 21 4.72 -14.80 28.57
N VAL A 22 4.34 -13.79 29.37
CA VAL A 22 4.03 -12.45 28.87
C VAL A 22 5.25 -11.81 28.22
N PHE A 23 6.43 -11.94 28.85
CA PHE A 23 7.68 -11.42 28.28
C PHE A 23 8.02 -12.09 26.94
N ALA A 24 7.89 -13.42 26.83
CA ALA A 24 8.11 -14.13 25.58
C ALA A 24 7.15 -13.66 24.48
N LEU A 25 5.86 -13.48 24.78
CA LEU A 25 4.88 -12.95 23.84
C LEU A 25 5.20 -11.53 23.36
N ILE A 26 5.73 -10.68 24.25
CA ILE A 26 6.17 -9.32 23.88
C ILE A 26 7.37 -9.39 22.94
N VAL A 27 8.38 -10.21 23.26
CA VAL A 27 9.58 -10.38 22.42
C VAL A 27 9.20 -10.94 21.04
N ASP A 28 8.35 -11.97 21.00
CA ASP A 28 7.86 -12.56 19.75
C ASP A 28 7.04 -11.55 18.93
N GLY A 29 6.20 -10.75 19.59
CA GLY A 29 5.44 -9.67 18.96
C GLY A 29 6.34 -8.60 18.34
N LEU A 30 7.38 -8.16 19.06
CA LEU A 30 8.36 -7.20 18.53
C LEU A 30 9.18 -7.79 17.38
N ALA A 31 9.60 -9.05 17.49
CA ALA A 31 10.30 -9.74 16.40
C ALA A 31 9.40 -9.87 15.16
N PHE A 32 8.12 -10.19 15.34
CA PHE A 32 7.14 -10.26 14.26
C PHE A 32 6.91 -8.90 13.58
N LEU A 33 6.82 -7.81 14.35
CA LEU A 33 6.74 -6.45 13.80
C LEU A 33 7.98 -6.10 12.97
N GLY A 34 9.17 -6.44 13.47
CA GLY A 34 10.42 -6.28 12.71
C GLY A 34 10.43 -7.12 11.42
N MET A 35 9.95 -8.37 11.47
CA MET A 35 9.83 -9.22 10.29
C MET A 35 8.84 -8.66 9.27
N LYS A 36 7.71 -8.08 9.71
CA LYS A 36 6.75 -7.43 8.80
C LYS A 36 7.43 -6.35 7.96
N TYR A 37 8.30 -5.56 8.57
CA TYR A 37 9.07 -4.52 7.90
C TYR A 37 10.12 -5.10 6.93
N VAL A 38 10.94 -6.04 7.42
CA VAL A 38 12.05 -6.62 6.62
C VAL A 38 11.55 -7.44 5.43
N PHE A 39 10.41 -8.12 5.57
CA PHE A 39 9.87 -9.02 4.54
C PHE A 39 8.66 -8.44 3.80
N HIS A 40 8.36 -7.15 3.98
CA HIS A 40 7.23 -6.47 3.33
C HIS A 40 5.92 -7.25 3.46
N LEU A 41 5.62 -7.73 4.68
CA LEU A 41 4.50 -8.64 4.89
C LEU A 41 3.16 -7.91 4.81
N ASP A 42 2.27 -8.42 3.96
CA ASP A 42 0.89 -7.99 3.82
C ASP A 42 -0.02 -9.18 3.54
N PHE A 43 -0.98 -9.35 4.43
CA PHE A 43 -1.94 -10.45 4.45
C PHE A 43 -3.25 -10.12 3.72
N SER A 44 -3.39 -8.92 3.16
CA SER A 44 -4.54 -8.52 2.35
C SER A 44 -4.74 -9.50 1.18
N GLN A 45 -5.98 -9.90 0.91
CA GLN A 45 -6.29 -10.90 -0.14
C GLN A 45 -7.12 -10.33 -1.29
N GLU A 46 -7.52 -9.07 -1.22
CA GLU A 46 -8.35 -8.39 -2.23
C GLU A 46 -7.67 -8.36 -3.60
N TYR A 47 -6.34 -8.23 -3.64
CA TYR A 47 -5.51 -8.29 -4.84
C TYR A 47 -5.79 -9.49 -5.77
N ARG A 48 -6.33 -10.60 -5.26
CA ARG A 48 -6.65 -11.80 -6.06
C ARG A 48 -7.82 -11.58 -7.04
N GLN A 49 -8.60 -10.52 -6.83
CA GLN A 49 -9.74 -10.15 -7.69
C GLN A 49 -9.28 -9.30 -8.88
N VAL A 50 -8.07 -8.73 -8.80
CA VAL A 50 -7.49 -7.90 -9.84
C VAL A 50 -6.92 -8.80 -10.93
N LYS A 51 -7.49 -8.72 -12.13
CA LYS A 51 -6.92 -9.39 -13.31
C LYS A 51 -5.56 -8.76 -13.59
N GLU A 52 -4.64 -9.54 -14.13
CA GLU A 52 -3.31 -9.06 -14.51
C GLU A 52 -2.48 -8.49 -13.35
N ILE A 53 -2.82 -8.81 -12.09
CA ILE A 53 -2.04 -8.39 -10.92
C ILE A 53 -0.56 -8.81 -10.99
N SER A 54 -0.25 -9.84 -11.78
CA SER A 54 1.11 -10.28 -12.08
C SER A 54 1.93 -9.29 -12.90
N GLN A 55 1.33 -8.30 -13.56
CA GLN A 55 2.02 -7.22 -14.27
C GLN A 55 2.43 -6.09 -13.31
N LEU A 56 1.82 -5.97 -12.14
CA LEU A 56 2.16 -4.90 -11.21
C LEU A 56 3.57 -5.09 -10.63
N ARG A 57 4.39 -4.04 -10.72
CA ARG A 57 5.78 -4.00 -10.22
C ARG A 57 5.90 -2.96 -9.12
N PHE A 58 6.63 -3.30 -8.07
CA PHE A 58 6.95 -2.42 -6.95
C PHE A 58 8.46 -2.19 -6.95
N TRP A 59 8.90 -1.09 -7.53
CA TRP A 59 10.32 -0.76 -7.57
C TRP A 59 10.71 0.06 -6.35
N LYS A 60 11.73 -0.41 -5.63
CA LYS A 60 12.29 0.27 -4.48
C LYS A 60 13.57 0.98 -4.89
N SER A 61 13.51 2.30 -4.97
CA SER A 61 14.61 3.14 -5.47
C SER A 61 15.90 2.99 -4.66
N TRP A 62 15.79 2.81 -3.35
CA TRP A 62 16.94 2.77 -2.43
C TRP A 62 17.85 1.56 -2.60
N ASP A 63 17.32 0.40 -2.95
CA ASP A 63 18.11 -0.82 -3.15
C ASP A 63 18.01 -1.39 -4.57
N GLU A 64 17.41 -0.61 -5.49
CA GLU A 64 17.19 -0.92 -6.90
C GLU A 64 16.51 -2.28 -7.14
N LYS A 65 15.73 -2.76 -6.17
CA LYS A 65 15.01 -4.03 -6.29
C LYS A 65 13.59 -3.83 -6.79
N VAL A 66 13.19 -4.75 -7.67
CA VAL A 66 11.81 -4.89 -8.10
C VAL A 66 11.16 -6.00 -7.30
N TYR A 67 9.95 -5.73 -6.83
CA TYR A 67 9.14 -6.70 -6.12
C TYR A 67 7.83 -6.94 -6.86
N ILE A 68 7.26 -8.12 -6.63
CA ILE A 68 5.94 -8.51 -7.12
C ILE A 68 5.07 -8.97 -5.96
N ARG A 69 3.75 -8.90 -6.16
CA ARG A 69 2.78 -9.39 -5.18
C ARG A 69 2.95 -10.90 -4.97
N TYR A 70 2.94 -11.31 -3.70
CA TYR A 70 3.03 -12.69 -3.23
C TYR A 70 2.02 -12.90 -2.09
N PRO A 71 1.49 -14.11 -1.79
CA PRO A 71 0.38 -14.28 -0.84
C PRO A 71 0.52 -13.65 0.55
N PHE A 72 1.76 -13.43 1.00
CA PHE A 72 2.05 -12.85 2.32
C PHE A 72 2.78 -11.51 2.25
N GLY A 73 2.81 -10.84 1.09
CA GLY A 73 3.50 -9.57 0.97
C GLY A 73 4.06 -9.32 -0.41
N LEU A 74 5.26 -8.75 -0.43
CA LEU A 74 6.03 -8.59 -1.64
C LEU A 74 7.21 -9.55 -1.62
N ARG A 75 7.60 -10.07 -2.79
CA ARG A 75 8.84 -10.82 -2.95
C ARG A 75 9.73 -10.16 -4.00
N PRO A 76 11.05 -10.08 -3.78
CA PRO A 76 11.95 -9.54 -4.78
C PRO A 76 12.06 -10.51 -5.96
N ILE A 77 12.34 -9.97 -7.14
CA ILE A 77 12.70 -10.73 -8.33
C ILE A 77 14.10 -10.33 -8.79
N GLU A 78 14.86 -11.30 -9.33
CA GLU A 78 16.15 -11.03 -9.96
C GLU A 78 15.93 -10.46 -11.36
N LYS A 79 15.43 -9.23 -11.43
CA LYS A 79 15.28 -8.50 -12.68
C LYS A 79 15.80 -7.08 -12.48
N ARG A 80 16.81 -6.73 -13.27
CA ARG A 80 17.22 -5.34 -13.44
C ARG A 80 16.34 -4.77 -14.53
N GLU A 81 15.34 -4.00 -14.14
CA GLU A 81 14.49 -3.27 -15.07
C GLU A 81 14.94 -1.82 -15.12
N ASP A 82 15.03 -1.28 -16.33
CA ASP A 82 15.01 0.16 -16.52
C ASP A 82 13.58 0.61 -16.23
N VAL A 83 13.38 1.35 -15.14
CA VAL A 83 12.06 1.83 -14.73
C VAL A 83 11.56 2.77 -15.82
N PRO A 84 10.37 2.54 -16.40
CA PRO A 84 9.85 3.41 -17.46
C PRO A 84 9.64 4.82 -16.89
N GLU A 85 10.25 5.81 -17.55
CA GLU A 85 10.00 7.21 -17.27
C GLU A 85 8.57 7.53 -17.74
N GLN A 86 7.67 7.82 -16.82
CA GLN A 86 6.29 8.18 -17.14
C GLN A 86 6.22 9.67 -17.45
N GLU A 87 6.03 10.01 -18.72
CA GLU A 87 5.69 11.38 -19.11
C GLU A 87 4.29 11.71 -18.59
N LYS A 88 4.17 12.74 -17.75
CA LYS A 88 2.87 13.20 -17.25
C LYS A 88 2.22 14.14 -18.27
N PRO A 89 0.92 13.97 -18.57
CA PRO A 89 0.24 14.85 -19.51
C PRO A 89 0.14 16.27 -18.94
N MET A 90 0.55 17.25 -19.74
CA MET A 90 0.38 18.66 -19.39
C MET A 90 -1.01 19.15 -19.83
N LEU A 91 -1.95 19.27 -18.89
CA LEU A 91 -3.31 19.73 -19.17
C LEU A 91 -3.53 21.15 -18.67
N SER A 92 -3.80 22.06 -19.59
CA SER A 92 -3.86 23.51 -19.33
C SER A 92 -5.05 23.96 -18.48
N TRP A 93 -6.06 23.11 -18.31
CA TRP A 93 -7.28 23.40 -17.53
C TRP A 93 -7.21 22.87 -16.09
N LEU A 94 -6.22 22.05 -15.75
CA LEU A 94 -6.01 21.62 -14.37
C LEU A 94 -5.50 22.82 -13.55
N ASP A 95 -6.23 23.16 -12.49
CA ASP A 95 -5.82 24.20 -11.53
C ASP A 95 -4.71 23.66 -10.60
N GLY A 96 -4.08 24.53 -9.80
CA GLY A 96 -3.04 24.16 -8.82
C GLY A 96 -3.51 23.27 -7.65
N GLY A 97 -4.76 22.78 -7.69
CA GLY A 97 -5.30 21.79 -6.75
C GLY A 97 -5.03 20.33 -7.13
N VAL A 98 -4.31 20.09 -8.23
CA VAL A 98 -4.10 18.75 -8.79
C VAL A 98 -2.69 18.27 -8.44
N TYR A 99 -2.60 17.12 -7.77
CA TYR A 99 -1.33 16.58 -7.31
C TYR A 99 -0.71 15.59 -8.31
N ASP A 100 -1.53 14.72 -8.90
CA ASP A 100 -1.08 13.79 -9.92
C ASP A 100 -2.06 13.67 -11.08
N VAL A 101 -1.50 13.35 -12.26
CA VAL A 101 -2.22 13.16 -13.51
C VAL A 101 -1.56 12.07 -14.35
N THR A 102 -2.37 11.22 -14.96
CA THR A 102 -1.96 10.17 -15.89
C THR A 102 -2.96 10.08 -17.03
N ASP A 103 -2.51 9.67 -18.20
CA ASP A 103 -3.35 9.41 -19.36
C ASP A 103 -3.06 8.03 -19.95
N PHE A 104 -4.07 7.48 -20.62
CA PHE A 104 -3.93 6.34 -21.48
C PHE A 104 -4.96 6.46 -22.60
N GLY A 105 -4.49 6.44 -23.85
CA GLY A 105 -5.35 6.67 -25.01
C GLY A 105 -6.01 8.05 -24.96
N GLU A 106 -7.35 8.08 -24.90
CA GLU A 106 -8.14 9.31 -24.78
C GLU A 106 -8.55 9.63 -23.33
N SER A 107 -8.31 8.68 -22.41
CA SER A 107 -8.69 8.76 -21.00
C SER A 107 -7.62 9.47 -20.19
N VAL A 108 -8.05 10.34 -19.29
CA VAL A 108 -7.19 11.05 -18.34
C VAL A 108 -7.71 10.79 -16.94
N ALA A 109 -6.84 10.45 -16.00
CA ALA A 109 -7.13 10.44 -14.58
C ALA A 109 -6.31 11.50 -13.84
N TRP A 110 -6.92 12.15 -12.86
CA TRP A 110 -6.23 13.12 -12.00
C TRP A 110 -6.78 13.11 -10.58
N TYR A 111 -5.93 13.45 -9.61
CA TYR A 111 -6.30 13.61 -8.21
C TYR A 111 -6.38 15.09 -7.82
N ASP A 112 -7.53 15.53 -7.29
CA ASP A 112 -7.76 16.88 -6.75
C ASP A 112 -7.79 16.81 -5.21
N TRP A 113 -6.69 17.23 -4.56
CA TRP A 113 -6.54 17.14 -3.10
C TRP A 113 -7.47 18.10 -2.34
N LYS A 114 -8.02 19.12 -3.00
CA LYS A 114 -9.01 20.01 -2.35
C LYS A 114 -10.39 19.37 -2.28
N LYS A 115 -10.62 18.32 -3.07
CA LYS A 115 -11.89 17.59 -3.14
C LYS A 115 -11.81 16.18 -2.59
N ASP A 116 -10.63 15.75 -2.16
CA ASP A 116 -10.36 14.38 -1.71
C ASP A 116 -10.91 13.35 -2.72
N ALA A 117 -10.65 13.56 -4.02
CA ALA A 117 -11.22 12.71 -5.08
C ALA A 117 -10.32 12.54 -6.30
N VAL A 118 -10.35 11.32 -6.85
CA VAL A 118 -9.80 10.97 -8.16
C VAL A 118 -10.89 11.08 -9.21
N PHE A 119 -10.58 11.73 -10.32
CA PHE A 119 -11.48 11.91 -11.45
C PHE A 119 -10.94 11.16 -12.66
N ILE A 120 -11.85 10.67 -13.50
CA ILE A 120 -11.54 10.15 -14.83
C ILE A 120 -12.34 10.96 -15.83
N GLY A 121 -11.69 11.36 -16.91
CA GLY A 121 -12.24 12.22 -17.94
C GLY A 121 -11.44 12.15 -19.22
N ASN A 122 -11.49 13.24 -19.99
CA ASN A 122 -10.71 13.42 -21.22
C ASN A 122 -9.77 14.62 -21.13
N ALA A 123 -8.94 14.79 -22.16
CA ALA A 123 -7.99 15.90 -22.27
C ALA A 123 -8.66 17.29 -22.33
N GLN A 124 -9.98 17.37 -22.52
CA GLN A 124 -10.76 18.62 -22.53
C GLN A 124 -11.35 18.97 -21.15
N GLY A 125 -11.20 18.10 -20.15
CA GLY A 125 -11.69 18.30 -18.79
C GLY A 125 -13.14 17.87 -18.56
N GLU A 126 -13.72 17.09 -19.48
CA GLU A 126 -15.02 16.46 -19.24
C GLU A 126 -14.86 15.31 -18.24
N ILE A 127 -15.56 15.39 -17.11
CA ILE A 127 -15.54 14.35 -16.08
C ILE A 127 -16.52 13.25 -16.46
N GLN A 128 -16.03 12.02 -16.50
CA GLN A 128 -16.81 10.80 -16.74
C GLN A 128 -17.07 10.02 -15.45
N LYS A 129 -16.08 9.91 -14.56
CA LYS A 129 -16.18 9.20 -13.27
C LYS A 129 -15.48 9.97 -12.17
N THR A 130 -15.96 9.76 -10.94
CA THR A 130 -15.40 10.34 -9.72
C THR A 130 -15.33 9.27 -8.65
N PHE A 131 -14.20 9.19 -7.96
CA PHE A 131 -13.96 8.28 -6.86
C PHE A 131 -13.44 9.07 -5.66
N GLU A 132 -14.18 9.06 -4.56
CA GLU A 132 -13.74 9.65 -3.30
C GLU A 132 -12.56 8.85 -2.74
N VAL A 133 -11.57 9.55 -2.20
CA VAL A 133 -10.42 8.95 -1.53
C VAL A 133 -10.38 9.40 -0.07
N VAL A 134 -9.86 8.52 0.78
CA VAL A 134 -9.76 8.80 2.22
C VAL A 134 -8.42 9.45 2.57
N TYR A 135 -7.41 9.17 1.75
CA TYR A 135 -6.01 9.47 1.96
C TYR A 135 -5.44 10.25 0.76
N ASP A 136 -4.28 10.85 0.96
CA ASP A 136 -3.63 11.63 -0.10
C ASP A 136 -3.10 10.70 -1.18
N VAL A 137 -3.48 10.97 -2.43
CA VAL A 137 -3.00 10.19 -3.58
C VAL A 137 -1.71 10.81 -4.11
N GLU A 138 -0.65 10.01 -4.06
CA GLU A 138 0.66 10.42 -4.55
C GLU A 138 0.85 10.08 -6.04
N LYS A 139 0.19 9.00 -6.49
CA LYS A 139 0.38 8.50 -7.84
C LYS A 139 -0.84 7.76 -8.40
N LEU A 140 -1.08 7.96 -9.69
CA LEU A 140 -2.04 7.28 -10.53
C LEU A 140 -1.33 6.55 -11.69
N ALA A 141 -1.87 5.41 -12.10
CA ALA A 141 -1.45 4.74 -13.34
C ALA A 141 -2.54 3.80 -13.88
N PHE A 142 -2.93 3.97 -15.15
CA PHE A 142 -3.81 3.02 -15.82
C PHE A 142 -3.13 1.66 -16.01
N SER A 143 -3.90 0.58 -15.88
CA SER A 143 -3.47 -0.73 -16.36
C SER A 143 -3.36 -0.75 -17.89
N PRO A 144 -2.54 -1.65 -18.47
CA PRO A 144 -2.35 -1.71 -19.92
C PRO A 144 -3.63 -1.96 -20.72
N ASP A 145 -4.64 -2.57 -20.10
CA ASP A 145 -5.94 -2.87 -20.68
C ASP A 145 -7.02 -1.80 -20.38
N GLU A 146 -6.66 -0.69 -19.74
CA GLU A 146 -7.55 0.37 -19.25
C GLU A 146 -8.65 -0.09 -18.29
N ARG A 147 -8.64 -1.34 -17.83
CA ARG A 147 -9.67 -1.85 -16.92
C ARG A 147 -9.51 -1.30 -15.51
N TYR A 148 -8.28 -1.08 -15.08
CA TYR A 148 -7.95 -0.69 -13.73
C TYR A 148 -7.22 0.65 -13.68
N LEU A 149 -7.44 1.38 -12.60
CA LEU A 149 -6.62 2.52 -12.22
C LEU A 149 -5.90 2.19 -10.92
N LEU A 150 -4.57 2.12 -10.96
CA LEU A 150 -3.75 2.09 -9.76
C LEU A 150 -3.82 3.45 -9.06
N VAL A 151 -4.03 3.42 -7.76
CA VAL A 151 -4.03 4.58 -6.87
C VAL A 151 -3.07 4.27 -5.72
N TYR A 152 -2.01 5.07 -5.62
CA TYR A 152 -1.07 5.04 -4.50
C TYR A 152 -1.48 6.11 -3.48
N GLU A 153 -1.95 5.68 -2.33
CA GLU A 153 -2.41 6.51 -1.22
C GLU A 153 -1.42 6.50 -0.05
N ILE A 154 -1.25 7.66 0.60
CA ILE A 154 -0.50 7.82 1.84
C ILE A 154 -1.40 8.37 2.95
N ASP A 155 -1.39 7.70 4.10
CA ASP A 155 -1.99 8.19 5.33
C ASP A 155 -1.01 9.06 6.11
N TYR A 156 -1.10 10.38 5.94
CA TYR A 156 -0.33 11.37 6.70
C TYR A 156 -0.94 11.71 8.07
N ARG A 157 -2.06 11.07 8.47
CA ARG A 157 -2.81 11.45 9.69
C ARG A 157 -2.28 10.80 10.97
N GLY A 158 -1.12 10.14 10.92
CA GLY A 158 -0.44 9.58 12.09
C GLY A 158 -0.03 10.64 13.11
N GLU A 159 -0.10 10.31 14.41
CA GLU A 159 0.30 11.23 15.48
C GLU A 159 1.84 11.21 15.69
N ILE A 160 2.47 12.38 15.50
CA ILE A 160 3.75 12.84 16.12
C ILE A 160 5.05 12.17 15.61
N THR A 161 5.00 11.02 14.94
CA THR A 161 6.17 10.37 14.32
C THR A 161 5.99 10.23 12.81
N ASP A 162 7.09 10.27 12.01
CA ASP A 162 7.12 10.08 10.54
C ASP A 162 6.68 8.65 10.15
N ASP A 163 5.43 8.35 10.46
CA ASP A 163 4.82 7.03 10.50
C ASP A 163 3.78 6.93 9.38
N GLU A 164 4.21 7.18 8.15
CA GLU A 164 3.32 7.09 6.99
C GLU A 164 2.96 5.62 6.67
N TYR A 165 1.66 5.35 6.57
CA TYR A 165 1.17 4.07 6.06
C TYR A 165 0.76 4.22 4.60
N CYS A 166 1.31 3.35 3.76
CA CYS A 166 1.12 3.35 2.32
C CYS A 166 0.06 2.32 1.94
N TYR A 167 -0.85 2.70 1.05
CA TYR A 167 -1.83 1.81 0.45
C TYR A 167 -1.68 1.87 -1.07
N TYR A 168 -1.46 0.71 -1.67
CA TYR A 168 -1.51 0.53 -3.11
C TYR A 168 -2.81 -0.17 -3.43
N ARG A 169 -3.73 0.59 -4.02
CA ARG A 169 -5.07 0.10 -4.36
C ARG A 169 -5.28 0.20 -5.85
N VAL A 170 -6.24 -0.57 -6.35
CA VAL A 170 -6.73 -0.42 -7.71
C VAL A 170 -8.23 -0.23 -7.70
N ILE A 171 -8.70 0.61 -8.60
CA ILE A 171 -10.13 0.78 -8.90
C ILE A 171 -10.43 -0.05 -10.15
N ASP A 172 -11.39 -0.97 -10.10
CA ASP A 172 -11.97 -1.54 -11.32
C ASP A 172 -12.88 -0.46 -11.95
N LEU A 173 -12.51 -0.01 -13.14
CA LEU A 173 -13.23 1.07 -13.80
C LEU A 173 -14.57 0.60 -14.35
N GLU A 174 -14.84 -0.70 -14.47
CA GLU A 174 -16.12 -1.22 -14.93
C GLU A 174 -17.25 -0.92 -13.92
N ASP A 175 -17.02 -1.23 -12.65
CA ASP A 175 -18.03 -1.16 -11.58
C ASP A 175 -17.68 -0.20 -10.43
N GLY A 176 -16.46 0.35 -10.43
CA GLY A 176 -15.97 1.30 -9.43
C GLY A 176 -15.52 0.65 -8.12
N VAL A 177 -15.34 -0.67 -8.09
CA VAL A 177 -14.92 -1.39 -6.89
C VAL A 177 -13.43 -1.18 -6.62
N TRP A 178 -13.09 -0.99 -5.35
CA TRP A 178 -11.72 -0.84 -4.87
C TRP A 178 -11.16 -2.16 -4.38
N TYR A 179 -9.89 -2.42 -4.71
CA TYR A 179 -9.13 -3.56 -4.19
C TYR A 179 -7.80 -3.11 -3.62
N THR A 180 -7.53 -3.48 -2.37
CA THR A 180 -6.21 -3.32 -1.77
C THR A 180 -5.26 -4.35 -2.34
N VAL A 181 -4.24 -3.87 -3.05
CA VAL A 181 -3.21 -4.72 -3.63
C VAL A 181 -2.11 -5.01 -2.61
N TYR A 182 -1.59 -3.94 -2.02
CA TYR A 182 -0.54 -3.99 -1.03
C TYR A 182 -0.73 -2.87 -0.02
N ALA A 183 -0.47 -3.14 1.25
CA ALA A 183 -0.46 -2.11 2.28
C ALA A 183 0.72 -2.32 3.23
N GLY A 184 1.49 -1.26 3.48
CA GLY A 184 2.77 -1.36 4.16
C GLY A 184 3.19 -0.07 4.85
N TYR A 185 4.11 -0.20 5.80
CA TYR A 185 4.58 0.91 6.62
C TYR A 185 5.89 1.48 6.08
N ARG A 186 5.94 2.78 5.78
CA ARG A 186 7.12 3.48 5.22
C ARG A 186 7.74 2.80 4.00
N GLU A 187 6.92 2.15 3.20
CA GLU A 187 7.37 1.44 2.00
C GLU A 187 7.05 2.26 0.76
N TRP A 188 7.99 3.12 0.39
CA TRP A 188 7.89 4.04 -0.74
C TRP A 188 8.34 3.32 -2.02
N PHE A 189 7.46 2.53 -2.61
CA PHE A 189 7.68 1.94 -3.93
C PHE A 189 7.19 2.88 -5.03
N TRP A 190 7.99 2.99 -6.09
CA TRP A 190 7.45 3.39 -7.39
C TRP A 190 6.71 2.18 -7.96
N VAL A 191 5.40 2.32 -8.13
CA VAL A 191 4.56 1.26 -8.69
C VAL A 191 4.14 1.59 -10.12
N TYR A 192 4.19 0.58 -10.98
CA TYR A 192 3.83 0.65 -12.39
C TYR A 192 3.34 -0.73 -12.87
N TRP A 193 2.65 -0.74 -14.00
CA TRP A 193 2.28 -1.94 -14.71
C TRP A 193 3.38 -2.27 -15.72
N GLU A 194 3.86 -3.51 -15.72
CA GLU A 194 4.76 -4.01 -16.76
C GLU A 194 3.95 -4.36 -18.02
N GLU A 195 4.37 -3.84 -19.18
CA GLU A 195 3.83 -4.23 -20.47
C GLU A 195 4.21 -5.69 -20.80
N GLU A 196 3.31 -6.44 -21.46
CA GLU A 196 3.58 -7.83 -21.90
C GLU A 196 4.61 -7.96 -23.02
#